data_AF-A0A0E9XKX2-F1
#
_entry.id   AF-A0A0E9XKX2-F1
#
_cell.length_a   1.000
_cell.length_b   1.000
_cell.length_c   1.000
_cell.angle_alpha   90.00
_cell.angle_beta   90.00
_cell.angle_gamma   90.00
#
_symmetry.space_group_name_H-M   'P 1'
#
loop_
_entity.id
_entity.type
_entity.pdbx_description
1 polymer ?
#
loop_
_entity_poly.entity_id
_entity_poly.type
_entity_poly.pdbx_seq_one_letter_code
_entity_poly.pdbx_strand_id
1 'polypeptide(L)'
;MKRPKLKKASKRMSCSKRYKIQKKVREHNRKLRKEAKKKGITKRVKKDPGVPSIAPFKEEVLREAEQRKLKLEELKQKKRLEKQQERERAQKRKREATSSDSNTQAKKVKRRGI
;
A
#
# COMPACT_ATOMS: atom_id res chain seq x y z
N MET A 1 -9.29 50.41 12.67
CA MET A 1 -9.20 51.78 13.21
C MET A 1 -9.05 51.68 14.70
N LYS A 2 -8.01 52.29 15.28
CA LYS A 2 -7.91 52.47 16.74
C LYS A 2 -9.05 53.42 17.10
N ARG A 3 -10.00 52.99 17.93
CA ARG A 3 -11.06 53.91 18.38
C ARG A 3 -10.35 54.97 19.22
N PRO A 4 -10.50 56.27 18.94
CA PRO A 4 -9.69 57.32 19.59
C PRO A 4 -9.82 57.32 21.13
N LYS A 5 -10.89 56.72 21.68
CA LYS A 5 -11.15 56.59 23.12
C LYS A 5 -10.69 55.27 23.77
N LEU A 6 -10.21 54.28 23.01
CA LEU A 6 -9.84 52.95 23.55
C LEU A 6 -8.39 52.61 23.21
N LYS A 7 -7.57 52.41 24.25
CA LYS A 7 -6.13 52.08 24.13
C LYS A 7 -5.89 50.74 23.41
N LYS A 8 -6.82 49.78 23.54
CA LYS A 8 -6.74 48.43 22.93
C LYS A 8 -7.41 48.38 21.56
N ALA A 9 -6.76 47.70 20.62
CA ALA A 9 -7.33 47.45 19.29
C ALA A 9 -8.50 46.46 19.37
N SER A 10 -9.51 46.66 18.53
CA SER A 10 -10.63 45.73 18.41
C SER A 10 -10.17 44.42 17.75
N LYS A 11 -10.60 43.28 18.31
CA LYS A 11 -10.43 41.95 17.71
C LYS A 11 -11.32 41.75 16.46
N ARG A 12 -12.29 42.65 16.23
CA ARG A 12 -13.20 42.56 15.08
C ARG A 12 -12.43 42.82 13.79
N MET A 13 -12.61 41.91 12.84
CA MET A 13 -12.06 42.00 11.50
C MET A 13 -13.08 42.65 10.56
N SER A 14 -12.66 43.65 9.78
CA SER A 14 -13.51 44.17 8.70
C SER A 14 -13.73 43.10 7.63
N CYS A 15 -14.87 43.15 6.95
CA CYS A 15 -15.20 42.24 5.85
C CYS A 15 -14.11 42.24 4.77
N SER A 16 -13.63 43.42 4.37
CA SER A 16 -12.53 43.57 3.41
C SER A 16 -11.28 42.78 3.83
N LYS A 17 -10.88 42.86 5.11
CA LYS A 17 -9.72 42.12 5.62
C LYS A 17 -9.99 40.61 5.62
N ARG A 18 -11.18 40.16 6.00
CA ARG A 18 -11.58 38.73 5.95
C ARG A 18 -11.49 38.17 4.53
N TYR A 19 -12.09 38.85 3.55
CA TYR A 19 -12.08 38.40 2.17
C TYR A 19 -10.67 38.43 1.54
N LYS A 20 -9.84 39.43 1.89
CA LYS A 20 -8.43 39.45 1.49
C LYS A 20 -7.65 38.24 2.04
N ILE A 21 -7.84 37.90 3.32
CA ILE A 21 -7.21 36.71 3.91
C ILE A 21 -7.68 35.44 3.22
N GLN A 22 -8.99 35.26 3.05
CA GLN A 22 -9.53 34.08 2.35
C GLN A 22 -8.97 33.94 0.93
N LYS A 23 -8.88 35.04 0.18
CA LYS A 23 -8.28 35.04 -1.16
C LYS A 23 -6.81 34.62 -1.12
N LYS A 24 -6.01 35.19 -0.20
CA LYS A 24 -4.58 34.83 -0.04
C LYS A 24 -4.38 33.36 0.35
N VAL A 25 -5.19 32.84 1.28
CA VAL A 25 -5.14 31.42 1.69
C VAL A 25 -5.52 30.51 0.53
N ARG A 26 -6.59 30.84 -0.21
CA ARG A 26 -7.02 30.08 -1.39
C ARG A 26 -5.93 30.03 -2.45
N GLU A 27 -5.29 31.17 -2.72
CA GLU A 27 -4.16 31.26 -3.66
C GLU A 27 -2.95 30.44 -3.19
N HIS A 28 -2.60 30.53 -1.91
CA HIS A 28 -1.51 29.74 -1.32
C HIS A 28 -1.78 28.24 -1.46
N ASN A 29 -2.96 27.76 -1.04
CA ASN A 29 -3.34 26.35 -1.16
C ASN A 29 -3.45 25.90 -2.62
N ARG A 30 -3.83 26.78 -3.54
CA ARG A 30 -3.80 26.50 -4.99
C ARG A 30 -2.37 26.29 -5.48
N LYS A 31 -1.41 27.12 -5.07
CA LYS A 31 0.01 26.97 -5.41
C LYS A 31 0.59 25.69 -4.80
N LEU A 32 0.37 25.44 -3.50
CA LEU A 32 0.81 24.21 -2.82
C LEU A 32 0.29 22.95 -3.50
N ARG A 33 -0.99 22.92 -3.91
CA ARG A 33 -1.56 21.78 -4.67
C ARG A 33 -0.89 21.60 -6.03
N LYS A 34 -0.60 22.69 -6.75
CA LYS A 34 0.11 22.62 -8.04
C LYS A 34 1.55 22.12 -7.85
N GLU A 35 2.25 22.62 -6.84
CA GLU A 35 3.61 22.19 -6.50
C GLU A 35 3.66 20.73 -6.04
N ALA A 36 2.72 20.29 -5.21
CA ALA A 36 2.62 18.90 -4.77
C ALA A 36 2.37 17.94 -5.94
N LYS A 37 1.55 18.35 -6.92
CA LYS A 37 1.35 17.59 -8.16
C LYS A 37 2.64 17.53 -9.00
N LYS A 38 3.36 18.65 -9.14
CA LYS A 38 4.62 18.73 -9.91
C LYS A 38 5.77 17.94 -9.27
N LYS A 39 5.88 17.95 -7.94
CA LYS A 39 6.92 17.22 -7.18
C LYS A 39 6.75 15.69 -7.30
N GLY A 40 5.66 15.21 -7.88
CA GLY A 40 5.33 13.79 -7.97
C GLY A 40 4.98 13.19 -6.61
N ILE A 41 4.28 12.06 -6.62
CA ILE A 41 4.02 11.29 -5.40
C ILE A 41 5.32 10.55 -5.07
N THR A 42 6.26 11.22 -4.41
CA THR A 42 7.38 10.52 -3.79
C THR A 42 6.80 9.73 -2.62
N LYS A 43 6.41 8.48 -2.86
CA LYS A 43 6.05 7.51 -1.82
C LYS A 43 7.34 7.11 -1.09
N ARG A 44 7.98 8.06 -0.42
CA ARG A 44 9.05 7.75 0.52
C ARG A 44 8.41 6.87 1.59
N VAL A 45 8.93 5.67 1.76
CA VAL A 45 8.52 4.79 2.84
C VAL A 45 8.67 5.59 4.13
N LYS A 46 7.57 5.78 4.85
CA LYS A 46 7.60 6.48 6.13
C LYS A 46 8.54 5.69 7.04
N LYS A 47 9.58 6.35 7.55
CA LYS A 47 10.44 5.75 8.56
C LYS A 47 9.60 5.58 9.82
N ASP A 48 9.60 4.37 10.37
CA ASP A 48 9.03 4.12 11.69
C ASP A 48 9.87 4.85 12.73
N PRO A 49 9.29 5.68 13.62
CA PRO A 49 10.04 6.30 14.71
C PRO A 49 10.72 5.30 15.66
N GLY A 50 10.35 4.00 15.61
CA GLY A 50 11.00 2.94 16.38
C GLY A 50 10.71 3.00 17.88
N VAL A 51 11.17 1.99 18.62
CA VAL A 51 11.01 1.94 20.08
C VAL A 51 12.08 2.81 20.76
N PRO A 52 11.70 3.84 21.55
CA PRO A 52 12.66 4.69 22.24
C PRO A 52 13.51 3.92 23.25
N SER A 53 14.73 4.42 23.52
CA SER A 53 15.66 3.76 24.46
C SER A 53 15.24 3.80 25.93
N ILE A 54 14.41 4.77 26.29
CA ILE A 54 13.96 5.03 27.67
C ILE A 54 12.80 4.09 28.05
N ALA A 55 12.20 3.40 27.07
CA ALA A 55 11.07 2.53 27.33
C ALA A 55 11.48 1.29 28.14
N PRO A 56 10.74 0.95 29.21
CA PRO A 56 10.95 -0.32 29.91
C PRO A 56 10.69 -1.49 28.94
N PHE A 57 11.46 -2.58 29.10
CA PHE A 57 11.37 -3.79 28.26
C PHE A 57 11.60 -3.61 26.75
N LYS A 58 12.32 -2.56 26.33
CA LYS A 58 12.67 -2.33 24.91
C LYS A 58 13.27 -3.56 24.23
N GLU A 59 14.18 -4.26 24.89
CA GLU A 59 14.85 -5.44 24.34
C GLU A 59 13.87 -6.59 24.09
N GLU A 60 12.94 -6.80 25.01
CA GLU A 60 11.91 -7.83 24.89
C GLU A 60 10.95 -7.52 23.74
N VAL A 61 10.52 -6.26 23.62
CA VAL A 61 9.66 -5.80 22.50
C VAL A 61 10.34 -5.99 21.14
N LEU A 62 11.64 -5.68 21.04
CA LEU A 62 12.39 -5.87 19.80
C LEU A 62 12.54 -7.37 19.47
N ARG A 63 12.83 -8.20 20.46
CA ARG A 63 12.95 -9.66 20.30
C ARG A 63 11.63 -10.29 19.85
N GLU A 64 10.50 -9.88 20.41
CA GLU A 64 9.19 -10.36 19.98
C GLU A 64 8.90 -9.97 18.52
N ALA A 65 9.24 -8.73 18.14
CA ALA A 65 9.06 -8.25 16.78
C ALA A 65 9.89 -9.07 15.76
N GLU A 66 11.13 -9.42 16.09
CA GLU A 66 11.99 -10.28 15.27
C GLU A 66 11.39 -11.68 15.12
N GLN A 67 10.96 -12.30 16.22
CA GLN A 67 10.31 -13.62 16.19
C GLN A 67 9.04 -13.60 15.32
N ARG A 68 8.23 -12.53 15.40
CA ARG A 68 7.04 -12.39 14.55
C ARG A 68 7.41 -12.29 13.07
N LYS A 69 8.48 -11.57 12.71
CA LYS A 69 8.96 -11.50 11.33
C LYS A 69 9.39 -12.87 10.80
N LEU A 70 10.18 -13.62 11.57
CA LEU A 70 10.62 -14.97 11.20
C LEU A 70 9.42 -15.90 10.95
N LYS A 71 8.46 -15.94 11.87
CA LYS A 71 7.22 -16.74 11.73
C LYS A 71 6.46 -16.38 10.45
N LEU A 72 6.33 -15.09 10.12
CA LEU A 72 5.63 -14.64 8.90
C LEU A 72 6.38 -15.03 7.63
N GLU A 73 7.72 -14.95 7.64
CA GLU A 73 8.54 -15.35 6.50
C GLU A 73 8.46 -16.85 6.24
N GLU A 74 8.54 -17.68 7.29
CA GLU A 74 8.35 -19.13 7.18
C GLU A 74 6.98 -19.49 6.61
N LEU A 75 5.90 -18.88 7.11
CA LEU A 75 4.55 -19.10 6.59
C LEU A 75 4.43 -18.69 5.12
N LYS A 76 5.10 -17.60 4.72
CA LYS A 76 5.12 -17.13 3.33
C LYS A 76 5.90 -18.09 2.43
N GLN A 77 7.01 -18.66 2.92
CA GLN A 77 7.78 -19.67 2.21
C GLN A 77 6.97 -20.96 2.03
N LYS A 78 6.34 -21.47 3.09
CA LYS A 78 5.46 -22.64 3.03
C LYS A 78 4.34 -22.46 2.00
N LYS A 79 3.63 -21.32 2.06
CA LYS A 79 2.59 -20.99 1.07
C LYS A 79 3.10 -20.90 -0.37
N ARG A 80 4.34 -20.42 -0.56
CA ARG A 80 4.96 -20.37 -1.90
C ARG A 80 5.25 -21.78 -2.43
N LEU A 81 5.78 -22.66 -1.59
CA LEU A 81 6.05 -24.05 -1.93
C LEU A 81 4.77 -24.83 -2.24
N GLU A 82 3.75 -24.71 -1.39
CA GLU A 82 2.42 -25.32 -1.60
C GLU A 82 1.83 -24.90 -2.94
N LYS A 83 1.88 -23.60 -3.27
CA LYS A 83 1.38 -23.07 -4.54
C LYS A 83 2.18 -23.57 -5.74
N GLN A 84 3.49 -23.79 -5.61
CA GLN A 84 4.32 -24.38 -6.66
C GLN A 84 3.94 -25.85 -6.89
N GLN A 85 3.84 -26.63 -5.82
CA GLN A 85 3.42 -28.05 -5.89
C GLN A 85 2.03 -28.20 -6.48
N GLU A 86 1.07 -27.35 -6.11
CA GLU A 86 -0.28 -27.35 -6.67
C GLU A 86 -0.27 -27.08 -8.17
N ARG A 87 0.51 -26.08 -8.61
CA ARG A 87 0.68 -25.77 -10.04
C ARG A 87 1.30 -26.92 -10.82
N GLU A 88 2.32 -27.58 -10.27
CA GLU A 88 2.94 -28.74 -10.90
C GLU A 88 1.97 -29.93 -11.00
N ARG A 89 1.21 -30.22 -9.93
CA ARG A 89 0.17 -31.25 -9.95
C ARG A 89 -0.92 -30.95 -10.97
N ALA A 90 -1.36 -29.69 -11.06
CA ALA A 90 -2.34 -29.25 -12.06
C ALA A 90 -1.79 -29.38 -13.49
N GLN A 91 -0.51 -29.07 -13.72
CA GLN A 91 0.13 -29.27 -15.03
C GLN A 91 0.26 -30.75 -15.39
N LYS A 92 0.65 -31.62 -14.44
CA LYS A 92 0.72 -33.08 -14.65
C LYS A 92 -0.66 -33.64 -15.01
N ARG A 93 -1.70 -33.31 -14.25
CA ARG A 93 -3.10 -33.71 -14.55
C ARG A 93 -3.56 -33.23 -15.93
N LYS A 94 -3.21 -32.01 -16.35
CA LYS A 94 -3.52 -31.51 -17.70
C LYS A 94 -2.78 -32.29 -18.79
N ARG A 95 -1.49 -32.59 -18.60
CA ARG A 95 -0.70 -33.38 -19.56
C ARG A 95 -1.24 -34.81 -19.71
N GLU A 96 -1.58 -35.45 -18.59
CA GLU A 96 -2.19 -36.78 -18.55
C GLU A 96 -3.54 -36.78 -19.29
N ALA A 97 -4.41 -35.81 -19.04
CA ALA A 97 -5.69 -35.67 -19.73
C ALA A 97 -5.53 -35.47 -21.25
N THR A 98 -4.58 -34.64 -21.69
CA THR A 98 -4.30 -34.45 -23.13
C THR A 98 -3.72 -35.70 -23.80
N SER A 99 -2.97 -36.53 -23.05
CA SER A 99 -2.41 -37.78 -23.56
C SER A 99 -3.44 -38.92 -23.63
N SER A 100 -4.43 -38.93 -22.74
CA SER A 100 -5.55 -39.88 -22.82
C SER A 100 -6.51 -39.56 -23.96
N ASP A 101 -6.76 -38.27 -24.24
CA ASP A 101 -7.63 -37.85 -25.35
C ASP A 101 -7.00 -38.12 -26.73
N SER A 102 -5.69 -37.92 -26.89
CA SER A 102 -5.01 -38.25 -28.15
C SER A 102 -4.97 -39.76 -28.42
N ASN A 103 -4.82 -40.58 -27.37
CA ASN A 103 -4.82 -42.04 -27.48
C ASN A 103 -6.22 -42.63 -27.76
N THR A 104 -7.29 -42.04 -27.18
CA THR A 104 -8.67 -42.45 -27.51
C THR A 104 -9.09 -42.04 -28.92
N GLN A 105 -8.66 -40.86 -29.40
CA GLN A 105 -8.87 -40.47 -30.80
C GLN A 105 -8.10 -41.36 -31.78
N ALA A 106 -6.83 -41.68 -31.52
CA ALA A 106 -6.04 -42.58 -32.36
C ALA A 106 -6.67 -43.99 -32.47
N LYS A 107 -7.21 -44.54 -31.38
CA LYS A 107 -7.94 -45.82 -31.40
C LYS A 107 -9.27 -45.75 -32.17
N LYS A 108 -9.97 -44.61 -32.12
CA LYS A 108 -11.25 -44.41 -32.83
C LYS A 108 -11.05 -44.26 -34.34
N VAL A 109 -9.96 -43.63 -34.78
CA VAL A 109 -9.58 -43.54 -36.20
C VAL A 109 -9.16 -44.91 -36.74
N LYS A 110 -8.38 -45.68 -35.99
CA LYS A 110 -7.99 -47.06 -36.36
C LYS A 110 -9.18 -48.03 -36.51
N ARG A 111 -10.24 -47.86 -35.72
CA ARG A 111 -11.47 -48.68 -35.81
C ARG A 111 -12.41 -48.28 -36.95
N ARG A 112 -12.22 -47.11 -37.56
CA ARG A 112 -13.06 -46.59 -38.67
C ARG A 112 -12.42 -46.79 -40.05
N GLY A 113 -11.17 -47.24 -40.11
CA GLY A 113 -10.47 -47.60 -41.34
C GLY A 113 -10.42 -49.12 -41.51
N ILE A 114 -11.59 -49.75 -41.66
CA ILE A 114 -11.83 -51.04 -42.31
C ILE A 114 -13.16 -50.89 -43.03
#